data_AF-A0AAU9CHR7-F1
#
_entry.id   AF-A0AAU9CHR7-F1
#
_cell.length_a   1.000
_cell.length_b   1.000
_cell.length_c   1.000
_cell.angle_alpha   90.00
_cell.angle_beta   90.00
_cell.angle_gamma   90.00
#
_symmetry.space_group_name_H-M   'P 1'
#
loop_
_entity.id
_entity.type
_entity.pdbx_description
1 polymer ?
#
loop_
_entity_poly.entity_id
_entity_poly.type
_entity_poly.pdbx_seq_one_letter_code
_entity_poly.pdbx_strand_id
1 'polypeptide(L)'
;MLIDWTEGKVSDEEYKQLCGEIQRLQRVYGENNSFKGYSDSLLEYVSLKSPEIINIEVDEIMYPYYSPLFKYRLSKTVSEGKPIPAELAFTWIRKHPDHSFRTPAYRCKAEFKRLFTIRYDNAFGEGMIVKPNKTKLRYEFRPASPSLRGITIPSPDLPDPSILSKPVNKLFNIADQCEDALDPYSRYLGRKGNSKDDIEGILLLPEELFHSDNISVLNQFRTWATDEISKQNGGEVKIKDLWGQTGVDIPQKLNKKEISFIQQLLDRLGFGFAPDPRFHHEKPTMDGLLILFHEKHLKFFKPSDLFYQKELKIRLGAMIASADEDVDAQEMRFLQELVDEDDNLTSTEKRSLHAYLKWRLKTPISMTGLKAKLSHLSQKDKSVFSEILIEVALADGTIDPSEIKQIEKTYTALGLDKTTVSSDIHKVTSRNRSGISSQDGAKDTGTFELDHKLINHYETETRDAQKLLSDIFIEEEEETPELQEDVPQVFDSLSPKERELYQFLVEKETWDRKEVNQFCKKLGLMLDGGIESINEWSYEQVDAPLIDDEGEIYVDMEIAKELKELA
;
A
#
# COMPACT_ATOMS: atom_id res chain seq x y z
N MET A 1 17.69 -11.22 -53.56
CA MET A 1 17.51 -10.08 -52.63
C MET A 1 18.84 -9.54 -52.08
N LEU A 2 19.55 -10.22 -51.16
CA LEU A 2 20.75 -9.64 -50.50
C LEU A 2 21.90 -9.27 -51.47
N ILE A 3 22.08 -10.07 -52.53
CA ILE A 3 23.10 -9.88 -53.56
C ILE A 3 22.57 -8.94 -54.65
N ASP A 4 21.38 -9.23 -55.17
CA ASP A 4 20.79 -8.47 -56.29
C ASP A 4 20.56 -7.00 -55.95
N TRP A 5 20.17 -6.68 -54.71
CA TRP A 5 20.03 -5.29 -54.25
C TRP A 5 21.37 -4.57 -54.22
N THR A 6 22.44 -5.21 -53.69
CA THR A 6 23.78 -4.61 -53.73
C THR A 6 24.34 -4.41 -55.13
N GLU A 7 23.91 -5.24 -56.08
CA GLU A 7 24.29 -5.12 -57.49
C GLU A 7 23.39 -4.14 -58.27
N GLY A 8 22.44 -3.48 -57.60
CA GLY A 8 21.49 -2.54 -58.23
C GLY A 8 20.45 -3.18 -59.13
N LYS A 9 20.28 -4.51 -59.06
CA LYS A 9 19.31 -5.29 -59.85
C LYS A 9 17.91 -5.31 -59.22
N VAL A 10 17.78 -4.94 -57.95
CA VAL A 10 16.53 -4.83 -57.21
C VAL A 10 16.41 -3.39 -56.70
N SER A 11 15.27 -2.74 -56.96
CA SER A 11 15.02 -1.37 -56.49
C SER A 11 14.79 -1.31 -54.97
N ASP A 12 14.97 -0.14 -54.34
CA ASP A 12 14.71 0.02 -52.90
C ASP A 12 13.26 -0.28 -52.52
N GLU A 13 12.31 0.07 -53.40
CA GLU A 13 10.88 -0.22 -53.20
C GLU A 13 10.60 -1.73 -53.25
N GLU A 14 11.17 -2.43 -54.24
CA GLU A 14 11.05 -3.89 -54.33
C GLU A 14 11.74 -4.59 -53.15
N TYR A 15 12.89 -4.08 -52.71
CA TYR A 15 13.60 -4.59 -51.54
C TYR A 15 12.79 -4.44 -50.25
N LYS A 16 12.12 -3.29 -50.09
CA LYS A 16 11.19 -3.03 -48.98
C LYS A 16 9.98 -3.96 -49.02
N GLN A 17 9.40 -4.18 -50.19
CA GLN A 17 8.27 -5.11 -50.39
C GLN A 17 8.66 -6.55 -50.04
N LEU A 18 9.84 -7.01 -50.44
CA LEU A 18 10.34 -8.34 -50.09
C LEU A 18 10.50 -8.53 -48.58
N CYS A 19 10.96 -7.49 -47.86
CA CYS A 19 11.07 -7.56 -46.41
C CYS A 19 9.71 -7.51 -45.70
N GLY A 20 8.77 -6.70 -46.22
CA GLY A 20 7.38 -6.72 -45.76
C GLY A 20 6.73 -8.08 -45.97
N GLU A 21 7.04 -8.77 -47.08
CA GLU A 21 6.58 -10.13 -47.33
C GLU A 21 7.18 -11.14 -46.35
N ILE A 22 8.46 -11.02 -45.99
CA ILE A 22 9.07 -11.86 -44.94
C ILE A 22 8.35 -11.66 -43.61
N GLN A 23 8.08 -10.41 -43.20
CA GLN A 23 7.33 -10.12 -41.96
C GLN A 23 5.90 -10.68 -42.02
N ARG A 24 5.22 -10.59 -43.16
CA ARG A 24 3.90 -11.20 -43.36
C ARG A 24 3.98 -12.72 -43.19
N LEU A 25 4.99 -13.37 -43.78
CA LEU A 25 5.21 -14.81 -43.64
C LEU A 25 5.55 -15.21 -42.20
N GLN A 26 6.27 -14.39 -41.44
CA GLN A 26 6.51 -14.63 -40.00
C GLN A 26 5.21 -14.64 -39.20
N ARG A 27 4.20 -13.83 -39.56
CA ARG A 27 2.88 -13.88 -38.90
C ARG A 27 2.12 -15.18 -39.20
N VAL A 28 2.34 -15.79 -40.36
CA VAL A 28 1.64 -17.02 -40.77
C VAL A 28 2.38 -18.28 -40.31
N TYR A 29 3.70 -18.29 -40.39
CA TYR A 29 4.55 -19.47 -40.19
C TYR A 29 5.53 -19.34 -39.01
N GLY A 30 5.33 -18.33 -38.14
CA GLY A 30 6.22 -18.03 -37.02
C GLY A 30 6.32 -19.11 -35.95
N GLU A 31 5.43 -20.11 -35.96
CA GLU A 31 5.54 -21.28 -35.08
C GLU A 31 6.69 -22.22 -35.49
N ASN A 32 7.14 -22.17 -36.75
CA ASN A 32 8.31 -22.92 -37.19
C ASN A 32 9.59 -22.22 -36.74
N ASN A 33 10.20 -22.74 -35.67
CA ASN A 33 11.42 -22.21 -35.08
C ASN A 33 12.58 -22.02 -36.07
N SER A 34 12.72 -22.91 -37.06
CA SER A 34 13.78 -22.80 -38.08
C SER A 34 13.49 -21.64 -39.03
N PHE A 35 12.28 -21.55 -39.56
CA PHE A 35 11.87 -20.44 -40.42
C PHE A 35 11.97 -19.11 -39.68
N LYS A 36 11.47 -19.04 -38.44
CA LYS A 36 11.54 -17.85 -37.58
C LYS A 36 12.98 -17.41 -37.35
N GLY A 37 13.87 -18.30 -36.91
CA GLY A 37 15.27 -17.96 -36.65
C GLY A 37 16.03 -17.43 -37.87
N TYR A 38 15.83 -18.05 -39.05
CA TYR A 38 16.49 -17.59 -40.28
C TYR A 38 15.88 -16.31 -40.84
N SER A 39 14.56 -16.14 -40.76
CA SER A 39 13.89 -14.91 -41.19
C SER A 39 14.22 -13.72 -40.29
N ASP A 40 14.26 -13.91 -38.96
CA ASP A 40 14.73 -12.90 -38.00
C ASP A 40 16.18 -12.51 -38.31
N SER A 41 17.06 -13.50 -38.54
CA SER A 41 18.47 -13.21 -38.82
C SER A 41 18.64 -12.45 -40.13
N LEU A 42 17.82 -12.74 -41.14
CA LEU A 42 17.83 -12.05 -42.42
C LEU A 42 17.35 -10.61 -42.26
N LEU A 43 16.21 -10.41 -41.59
CA LEU A 43 15.64 -9.08 -41.36
C LEU A 43 16.59 -8.19 -40.54
N GLU A 44 17.25 -8.73 -39.51
CA GLU A 44 18.28 -8.00 -38.77
C GLU A 44 19.46 -7.60 -39.65
N TYR A 45 19.96 -8.52 -40.46
CA TYR A 45 21.04 -8.24 -41.39
C TYR A 45 20.67 -7.09 -42.35
N VAL A 46 19.44 -7.12 -42.87
CA VAL A 46 18.91 -6.07 -43.74
C VAL A 46 18.85 -4.72 -43.00
N SER A 47 18.32 -4.70 -41.77
CA SER A 47 18.19 -3.47 -40.99
C SER A 47 19.56 -2.88 -40.58
N LEU A 48 20.57 -3.74 -40.35
CA LEU A 48 21.95 -3.30 -40.10
C LEU A 48 22.62 -2.70 -41.34
N LYS A 49 22.36 -3.27 -42.51
CA LYS A 49 22.99 -2.85 -43.77
C LYS A 49 22.35 -1.61 -44.37
N SER A 50 21.02 -1.48 -44.23
CA SER A 50 20.21 -0.46 -44.90
C SER A 50 19.12 0.08 -43.96
N PRO A 51 19.51 0.78 -42.87
CA PRO A 51 18.56 1.25 -41.85
C PRO A 51 17.52 2.25 -42.40
N GLU A 52 17.83 2.95 -43.49
CA GLU A 52 16.93 3.87 -44.20
C GLU A 52 15.79 3.15 -44.94
N ILE A 53 15.94 1.86 -45.26
CA ILE A 53 14.91 1.08 -45.95
C ILE A 53 14.02 0.34 -44.94
N ILE A 54 14.64 -0.30 -43.94
CA ILE A 54 13.95 -1.10 -42.92
C ILE A 54 14.54 -0.83 -41.53
N ASN A 55 13.69 -0.43 -40.61
CA ASN A 55 14.00 -0.27 -39.20
C ASN A 55 13.11 -1.20 -38.37
N ILE A 56 13.69 -2.28 -37.83
CA ILE A 56 12.95 -3.27 -37.04
C ILE A 56 12.99 -2.87 -35.58
N GLU A 57 11.86 -2.87 -34.87
CA GLU A 57 11.89 -2.69 -33.42
C GLU A 57 12.54 -3.91 -32.77
N VAL A 58 13.57 -3.68 -31.95
CA VAL A 58 14.37 -4.76 -31.35
C VAL A 58 13.52 -5.63 -30.41
N ASP A 59 12.42 -5.09 -29.89
CA ASP A 59 11.48 -5.79 -29.01
C ASP A 59 10.68 -6.91 -29.69
N GLU A 60 10.63 -6.96 -31.03
CA GLU A 60 9.91 -7.98 -31.80
C GLU A 60 10.71 -9.28 -31.99
N ILE A 61 12.02 -9.26 -31.74
CA ILE A 61 12.92 -10.35 -32.13
C ILE A 61 13.18 -11.31 -30.95
N MET A 62 12.80 -12.57 -31.12
CA MET A 62 12.88 -13.62 -30.10
C MET A 62 14.22 -14.37 -30.15
N TYR A 63 15.33 -13.66 -29.92
CA TYR A 63 16.60 -14.33 -29.60
C TYR A 63 16.71 -14.68 -28.11
N PRO A 64 17.37 -15.81 -27.75
CA PRO A 64 17.73 -16.12 -26.37
C PRO A 64 18.92 -15.28 -25.86
N TYR A 65 19.59 -14.54 -26.74
CA TYR A 65 20.73 -13.67 -26.46
C TYR A 65 20.53 -12.30 -27.09
N TYR A 66 21.44 -11.37 -26.81
CA TYR A 66 21.49 -10.08 -27.51
C TYR A 66 21.56 -10.25 -29.03
N SER A 67 20.58 -9.65 -29.70
CA SER A 67 20.62 -9.58 -31.15
C SER A 67 21.79 -8.75 -31.66
N PRO A 68 22.37 -9.08 -32.83
CA PRO A 68 23.21 -8.19 -33.60
C PRO A 68 22.65 -6.76 -33.71
N LEU A 69 21.34 -6.61 -33.98
CA LEU A 69 20.70 -5.29 -34.08
C LEU A 69 20.73 -4.50 -32.78
N PHE A 70 20.41 -5.15 -31.64
CA PHE A 70 20.52 -4.54 -30.32
C PHE A 70 21.96 -4.05 -30.06
N LYS A 71 22.94 -4.95 -30.24
CA LYS A 71 24.34 -4.61 -29.99
C LYS A 71 24.81 -3.46 -30.86
N TYR A 72 24.41 -3.41 -32.14
CA TYR A 72 24.70 -2.28 -33.02
C TYR A 72 24.15 -0.96 -32.50
N ARG A 73 22.87 -0.91 -32.15
CA ARG A 73 22.24 0.31 -31.64
C ARG A 73 22.93 0.80 -30.37
N LEU A 74 23.16 -0.10 -29.41
CA LEU A 74 23.86 0.22 -28.17
C LEU A 74 25.26 0.78 -28.44
N SER A 75 26.00 0.12 -29.33
CA SER A 75 27.38 0.49 -29.67
C SER A 75 27.47 1.82 -30.41
N LYS A 76 26.54 2.08 -31.34
CA LYS A 76 26.44 3.34 -32.07
C LYS A 76 26.12 4.49 -31.12
N THR A 77 25.12 4.33 -30.25
CA THR A 77 24.75 5.31 -29.22
C THR A 77 25.94 5.67 -28.33
N VAL A 78 26.66 4.65 -27.84
CA VAL A 78 27.86 4.85 -26.99
C VAL A 78 29.01 5.50 -27.75
N SER A 79 29.26 5.11 -28.99
CA SER A 79 30.32 5.70 -29.82
C SER A 79 30.06 7.18 -30.15
N GLU A 80 28.79 7.56 -30.31
CA GLU A 80 28.37 8.94 -30.55
C GLU A 80 28.32 9.78 -29.26
N GLY A 81 28.54 9.17 -28.09
CA GLY A 81 28.46 9.83 -26.79
C GLY A 81 27.04 10.24 -26.39
N LYS A 82 26.02 9.66 -27.02
CA LYS A 82 24.61 9.94 -26.75
C LYS A 82 24.11 9.19 -25.51
N PRO A 83 23.12 9.73 -24.79
CA PRO A 83 22.47 9.01 -23.71
C PRO A 83 21.74 7.77 -24.25
N ILE A 84 21.82 6.66 -23.52
CA ILE A 84 21.08 5.43 -23.83
C ILE A 84 19.62 5.66 -23.45
N PRO A 85 18.65 5.59 -24.38
CA PRO A 85 17.25 5.78 -24.04
C PRO A 85 16.69 4.60 -23.23
N ALA A 86 15.61 4.83 -22.49
CA ALA A 86 14.97 3.83 -21.62
C ALA A 86 14.61 2.52 -22.36
N GLU A 87 14.10 2.63 -23.59
CA GLU A 87 13.76 1.47 -24.41
C GLU A 87 14.99 0.58 -24.67
N LEU A 88 16.12 1.19 -25.04
CA LEU A 88 17.36 0.47 -25.30
C LEU A 88 17.96 -0.11 -24.02
N ALA A 89 17.83 0.58 -22.89
CA ALA A 89 18.22 0.07 -21.58
C ALA A 89 17.35 -1.12 -21.13
N PHE A 90 16.04 -1.07 -21.38
CA PHE A 90 15.12 -2.17 -21.09
C PHE A 90 15.46 -3.42 -21.91
N THR A 91 15.73 -3.27 -23.22
CA THR A 91 16.22 -4.38 -24.04
C THR A 91 17.54 -4.94 -23.51
N TRP A 92 18.43 -4.07 -22.98
CA TRP A 92 19.71 -4.49 -22.43
C TRP A 92 19.53 -5.45 -21.26
N ILE A 93 18.62 -5.18 -20.32
CA ILE A 93 18.39 -6.09 -19.19
C ILE A 93 17.55 -7.30 -19.54
N ARG A 94 16.56 -7.16 -20.42
CA ARG A 94 15.57 -8.22 -20.72
C ARG A 94 16.18 -9.50 -21.26
N LYS A 95 17.39 -9.40 -21.82
CA LYS A 95 18.12 -10.51 -22.46
C LYS A 95 19.53 -10.69 -21.90
N HIS A 96 19.82 -10.10 -20.74
CA HIS A 96 21.13 -10.26 -20.11
C HIS A 96 21.27 -11.67 -19.54
N PRO A 97 22.38 -12.39 -19.81
CA PRO A 97 22.56 -13.78 -19.34
C PRO A 97 22.54 -13.89 -17.81
N ASP A 98 23.11 -12.90 -17.12
CA ASP A 98 23.21 -12.88 -15.65
C ASP A 98 21.97 -12.27 -14.96
N HIS A 99 20.86 -12.07 -15.68
CA HIS A 99 19.65 -11.48 -15.11
C HIS A 99 18.41 -12.29 -15.46
N SER A 100 17.78 -12.85 -14.43
CA SER A 100 16.48 -13.48 -14.54
C SER A 100 15.47 -12.60 -13.82
N PHE A 101 14.43 -12.19 -14.53
CA PHE A 101 13.31 -11.51 -13.87
C PHE A 101 12.56 -12.47 -12.96
N ARG A 102 11.95 -11.93 -11.90
CA ARG A 102 10.99 -12.63 -11.05
C ARG A 102 9.59 -12.58 -11.65
N THR A 103 8.66 -13.31 -11.02
CA THR A 103 7.26 -13.42 -11.44
C THR A 103 6.56 -12.08 -11.71
N PRO A 104 6.76 -10.99 -10.92
CA PRO A 104 6.13 -9.70 -11.20
C PRO A 104 6.37 -9.16 -12.61
N ALA A 105 7.60 -9.23 -13.13
CA ALA A 105 7.89 -8.74 -14.47
C ALA A 105 7.20 -9.56 -15.58
N TYR A 106 7.01 -10.88 -15.35
CA TYR A 106 6.34 -11.76 -16.32
C TYR A 106 4.82 -11.66 -16.28
N ARG A 107 4.23 -11.51 -15.10
CA ARG A 107 2.78 -11.40 -14.92
C ARG A 107 2.27 -10.00 -15.28
N CYS A 108 3.07 -8.98 -14.96
CA CYS A 108 2.73 -7.56 -15.13
C CYS A 108 3.63 -6.90 -16.19
N LYS A 109 3.79 -7.52 -17.38
CA LYS A 109 4.76 -7.07 -18.41
C LYS A 109 4.62 -5.61 -18.82
N ALA A 110 3.39 -5.15 -19.04
CA ALA A 110 3.13 -3.79 -19.51
C ALA A 110 3.40 -2.76 -18.41
N GLU A 111 2.94 -3.08 -17.21
CA GLU A 111 3.12 -2.30 -15.99
C GLU A 111 4.60 -2.21 -15.61
N PHE A 112 5.32 -3.33 -15.68
CA PHE A 112 6.77 -3.40 -15.45
C PHE A 112 7.56 -2.57 -16.45
N LYS A 113 7.30 -2.70 -17.76
CA LYS A 113 7.98 -1.89 -18.78
C LYS A 113 7.74 -0.40 -18.54
N ARG A 114 6.50 -0.01 -18.23
CA ARG A 114 6.16 1.40 -17.95
C ARG A 114 6.86 1.91 -16.69
N LEU A 115 6.85 1.14 -15.60
CA LEU A 115 7.49 1.52 -14.34
C LEU A 115 9.01 1.61 -14.48
N PHE A 116 9.61 0.66 -15.20
CA PHE A 116 11.04 0.68 -15.51
C PHE A 116 11.41 1.96 -16.26
N THR A 117 10.66 2.32 -17.30
CA THR A 117 10.89 3.57 -18.04
C THR A 117 10.81 4.79 -17.13
N ILE A 118 9.76 4.91 -16.30
CA ILE A 118 9.61 6.05 -15.38
C ILE A 118 10.80 6.14 -14.41
N ARG A 119 11.19 5.03 -13.80
CA ARG A 119 12.30 5.02 -12.82
C ARG A 119 13.66 5.21 -13.47
N TYR A 120 13.84 4.71 -14.70
CA TYR A 120 15.02 4.96 -15.50
C TYR A 120 15.19 6.45 -15.82
N ASP A 121 14.13 7.08 -16.30
CA ASP A 121 14.13 8.51 -16.64
C ASP A 121 14.35 9.37 -15.39
N ASN A 122 13.78 8.98 -14.24
CA ASN A 122 14.06 9.65 -12.96
C ASN A 122 15.52 9.50 -12.52
N ALA A 123 16.15 8.34 -12.77
CA ALA A 123 17.53 8.06 -12.37
C ALA A 123 18.58 8.69 -13.30
N PHE A 124 18.28 8.83 -14.60
CA PHE A 124 19.26 9.19 -15.63
C PHE A 124 18.85 10.37 -16.53
N GLY A 125 17.68 10.98 -16.31
CA GLY A 125 17.17 12.07 -17.15
C GLY A 125 16.97 11.61 -18.59
N GLU A 126 17.64 12.26 -19.55
CA GLU A 126 17.59 11.89 -20.98
C GLU A 126 18.20 10.51 -21.28
N GLY A 127 18.91 9.91 -20.33
CA GLY A 127 19.39 8.53 -20.39
C GLY A 127 20.84 8.35 -19.91
N MET A 128 21.20 7.09 -19.65
CA MET A 128 22.51 6.73 -19.12
C MET A 128 23.63 6.96 -20.15
N ILE A 129 24.64 7.75 -19.79
CA ILE A 129 25.84 7.93 -20.60
C ILE A 129 26.88 6.86 -20.25
N VAL A 130 27.29 6.08 -21.23
CA VAL A 130 28.32 5.05 -21.10
C VAL A 130 29.53 5.42 -21.97
N LYS A 131 30.74 5.29 -21.42
CA LYS A 131 31.98 5.56 -22.18
C LYS A 131 32.32 4.37 -23.09
N PRO A 132 32.83 4.62 -24.31
CA PRO A 132 33.32 3.55 -25.19
C PRO A 132 34.37 2.66 -24.51
N ASN A 133 34.18 1.34 -24.60
CA ASN A 133 35.15 0.35 -24.14
C ASN A 133 36.11 -0.07 -25.27
N LYS A 134 37.20 -0.77 -24.90
CA LYS A 134 38.23 -1.20 -25.85
C LYS A 134 37.80 -2.39 -26.72
N THR A 135 36.92 -3.25 -26.20
CA THR A 135 36.45 -4.43 -26.93
C THR A 135 35.62 -3.98 -28.13
N LYS A 136 35.96 -4.52 -29.30
CA LYS A 136 35.29 -4.17 -30.55
C LYS A 136 34.14 -5.12 -30.83
N LEU A 137 33.09 -4.55 -31.39
CA LEU A 137 31.87 -5.23 -31.72
C LEU A 137 32.03 -6.15 -32.92
N ARG A 138 31.54 -7.39 -32.79
CA ARG A 138 31.60 -8.41 -33.84
C ARG A 138 30.21 -9.00 -34.05
N TYR A 139 29.84 -9.16 -35.32
CA TYR A 139 28.59 -9.80 -35.73
C TYR A 139 28.89 -11.00 -36.60
N GLU A 140 28.06 -12.02 -36.47
CA GLU A 140 28.05 -13.16 -37.38
C GLU A 140 26.64 -13.28 -37.95
N PHE A 141 26.52 -13.20 -39.28
CA PHE A 141 25.26 -13.48 -39.97
C PHE A 141 25.24 -14.96 -40.37
N ARG A 142 24.20 -15.69 -39.96
CA ARG A 142 24.05 -17.12 -40.24
C ARG A 142 22.87 -17.37 -41.19
N PRO A 143 23.11 -17.39 -42.51
CA PRO A 143 22.05 -17.60 -43.48
C PRO A 143 21.56 -19.06 -43.50
N ALA A 144 20.29 -19.25 -43.90
CA ALA A 144 19.72 -20.57 -44.14
C ALA A 144 20.47 -21.35 -45.24
N SER A 145 20.90 -20.64 -46.30
CA SER A 145 21.65 -21.25 -47.40
C SER A 145 23.16 -21.22 -47.13
N PRO A 146 23.85 -22.38 -47.18
CA PRO A 146 25.31 -22.44 -47.06
C PRO A 146 26.05 -21.60 -48.11
N SER A 147 25.46 -21.38 -49.29
CA SER A 147 26.05 -20.56 -50.36
C SER A 147 26.22 -19.08 -49.98
N LEU A 148 25.56 -18.64 -48.91
CA LEU A 148 25.61 -17.26 -48.42
C LEU A 148 26.53 -17.08 -47.19
N ARG A 149 27.19 -18.14 -46.69
CA ARG A 149 28.02 -18.13 -45.46
C ARG A 149 29.28 -17.24 -45.51
N GLY A 150 29.56 -16.58 -46.64
CA GLY A 150 30.65 -15.60 -46.78
C GLY A 150 30.19 -14.13 -46.75
N ILE A 151 28.89 -13.87 -46.58
CA ILE A 151 28.37 -12.50 -46.52
C ILE A 151 28.67 -11.93 -45.13
N THR A 152 29.70 -11.08 -45.05
CA THR A 152 30.03 -10.32 -43.84
C THR A 152 29.22 -9.04 -43.76
N ILE A 153 28.63 -8.78 -42.59
CA ILE A 153 28.21 -7.44 -42.22
C ILE A 153 29.49 -6.60 -42.12
N PRO A 154 29.60 -5.43 -42.79
CA PRO A 154 30.69 -4.51 -42.53
C PRO A 154 30.72 -4.25 -41.02
N SER A 155 31.79 -4.65 -40.33
CA SER A 155 31.93 -4.40 -38.91
C SER A 155 32.48 -2.98 -38.77
N PRO A 156 31.64 -1.98 -38.44
CA PRO A 156 32.17 -0.66 -38.12
C PRO A 156 33.07 -0.78 -36.88
N ASP A 157 34.07 0.08 -36.77
CA ASP A 157 35.05 0.09 -35.66
C ASP A 157 34.43 0.57 -34.33
N LEU A 158 33.30 -0.02 -33.94
CA LEU A 158 32.48 0.34 -32.80
C LEU A 158 32.90 -0.42 -31.53
N PRO A 159 32.78 0.21 -30.36
CA PRO A 159 32.91 -0.47 -29.07
C PRO A 159 31.79 -1.51 -28.90
N ASP A 160 32.01 -2.55 -28.08
CA ASP A 160 30.95 -3.46 -27.63
C ASP A 160 30.63 -3.22 -26.14
N PRO A 161 29.76 -2.26 -25.81
CA PRO A 161 29.35 -2.00 -24.43
C PRO A 161 28.49 -3.13 -23.83
N SER A 162 27.95 -4.06 -24.62
CA SER A 162 27.05 -5.11 -24.11
C SER A 162 27.71 -6.05 -23.10
N ILE A 163 29.05 -6.09 -23.06
CA ILE A 163 29.85 -6.89 -22.14
C ILE A 163 30.11 -6.21 -20.78
N LEU A 164 29.69 -4.94 -20.62
CA LEU A 164 30.04 -4.15 -19.44
C LEU A 164 29.10 -4.45 -18.29
N SER A 165 29.62 -4.98 -17.19
CA SER A 165 28.82 -5.26 -15.98
C SER A 165 28.40 -4.00 -15.21
N LYS A 166 29.26 -2.97 -15.14
CA LYS A 166 28.98 -1.77 -14.32
C LYS A 166 27.71 -1.00 -14.72
N PRO A 167 27.49 -0.67 -16.01
CA PRO A 167 26.26 0.00 -16.42
C PRO A 167 25.03 -0.91 -16.23
N VAL A 168 25.17 -2.20 -16.58
CA VAL A 168 24.09 -3.18 -16.45
C VAL A 168 23.64 -3.36 -15.01
N ASN A 169 24.56 -3.45 -14.04
CA ASN A 169 24.20 -3.60 -12.62
C ASN A 169 23.34 -2.43 -12.10
N LYS A 170 23.48 -1.23 -12.68
CA LYS A 170 22.58 -0.11 -12.35
C LYS A 170 21.17 -0.35 -12.89
N LEU A 171 21.05 -0.94 -14.06
CA LEU A 171 19.77 -1.30 -14.65
C LEU A 171 19.10 -2.45 -13.89
N PHE A 172 19.87 -3.42 -13.40
CA PHE A 172 19.37 -4.49 -12.52
C PHE A 172 18.74 -3.91 -11.26
N ASN A 173 19.43 -3.00 -10.57
CA ASN A 173 18.86 -2.35 -9.39
C ASN A 173 17.51 -1.65 -9.69
N ILE A 174 17.38 -0.99 -10.84
CA ILE A 174 16.10 -0.40 -11.25
C ILE A 174 15.05 -1.49 -11.49
N ALA A 175 15.41 -2.57 -12.18
CA ALA A 175 14.53 -3.70 -12.42
C ALA A 175 14.05 -4.34 -11.11
N ASP A 176 14.96 -4.61 -10.16
CA ASP A 176 14.66 -5.20 -8.86
C ASP A 176 13.64 -4.33 -8.10
N GLN A 177 13.89 -3.02 -8.03
CA GLN A 177 12.96 -2.08 -7.40
C GLN A 177 11.58 -2.08 -8.08
N CYS A 178 11.54 -2.20 -9.42
CA CYS A 178 10.28 -2.29 -10.16
C CYS A 178 9.52 -3.59 -9.84
N GLU A 179 10.23 -4.71 -9.70
CA GLU A 179 9.64 -5.98 -9.30
C GLU A 179 9.11 -5.93 -7.86
N ASP A 180 9.88 -5.38 -6.92
CA ASP A 180 9.45 -5.23 -5.52
C ASP A 180 8.19 -4.38 -5.41
N ALA A 181 8.15 -3.26 -6.15
CA ALA A 181 6.98 -2.38 -6.15
C ALA A 181 5.74 -3.01 -6.80
N LEU A 182 5.93 -3.91 -7.78
CA LEU A 182 4.85 -4.62 -8.45
C LEU A 182 4.47 -5.94 -7.79
N ASP A 183 5.24 -6.41 -6.81
CA ASP A 183 5.01 -7.71 -6.18
C ASP A 183 3.61 -7.85 -5.55
N PRO A 184 3.07 -6.86 -4.81
CA PRO A 184 1.71 -6.94 -4.27
C PRO A 184 0.64 -7.10 -5.37
N TYR A 185 0.75 -6.32 -6.46
CA TYR A 185 -0.16 -6.41 -7.60
C TYR A 185 -0.01 -7.74 -8.35
N SER A 186 1.23 -8.21 -8.52
CA SER A 186 1.53 -9.51 -9.13
C SER A 186 0.92 -10.66 -8.32
N ARG A 187 1.07 -10.65 -6.99
CA ARG A 187 0.45 -11.67 -6.11
C ARG A 187 -1.07 -11.65 -6.23
N TYR A 188 -1.67 -10.46 -6.28
CA TYR A 188 -3.12 -10.31 -6.49
C TYR A 188 -3.56 -10.98 -7.80
N LEU A 189 -2.90 -10.68 -8.92
CA LEU A 189 -3.22 -11.29 -10.23
C LEU A 189 -2.90 -12.80 -10.31
N GLY A 190 -2.06 -13.32 -9.41
CA GLY A 190 -1.76 -14.74 -9.33
C GLY A 190 -2.90 -15.59 -8.77
N ARG A 191 -3.87 -14.97 -8.07
CA ARG A 191 -5.00 -15.66 -7.44
C ARG A 191 -6.11 -15.92 -8.46
N LYS A 192 -6.75 -17.08 -8.35
CA LYS A 192 -7.83 -17.50 -9.25
C LYS A 192 -9.05 -16.60 -9.09
N GLY A 193 -9.55 -16.07 -10.21
CA GLY A 193 -10.75 -15.23 -10.26
C GLY A 193 -10.46 -13.72 -10.28
N ASN A 194 -9.21 -13.31 -10.03
CA ASN A 194 -8.81 -11.91 -10.05
C ASN A 194 -8.50 -11.42 -11.48
N SER A 195 -8.84 -10.17 -11.76
CA SER A 195 -8.61 -9.48 -13.02
C SER A 195 -7.72 -8.26 -12.86
N LYS A 196 -7.16 -7.78 -13.97
CA LYS A 196 -6.41 -6.52 -14.04
C LYS A 196 -7.29 -5.29 -13.82
N ASP A 197 -8.58 -5.43 -14.10
CA ASP A 197 -9.56 -4.36 -14.03
C ASP A 197 -10.20 -4.22 -12.63
N ASP A 198 -9.88 -5.13 -11.71
CA ASP A 198 -10.40 -5.10 -10.34
C ASP A 198 -9.84 -3.91 -9.57
N ILE A 199 -10.71 -3.18 -8.87
CA ILE A 199 -10.29 -2.04 -8.04
C ILE A 199 -9.29 -2.50 -6.97
N GLU A 200 -9.52 -3.65 -6.32
CA GLU A 200 -8.58 -4.19 -5.32
C GLU A 200 -7.16 -4.32 -5.89
N GLY A 201 -7.01 -4.84 -7.11
CA GLY A 201 -5.73 -4.94 -7.78
C GLY A 201 -5.17 -3.56 -8.16
N ILE A 202 -5.98 -2.69 -8.73
CA ILE A 202 -5.58 -1.34 -9.15
C ILE A 202 -5.03 -0.52 -7.97
N LEU A 203 -5.62 -0.65 -6.77
CA LEU A 203 -5.17 0.05 -5.56
C LEU A 203 -3.78 -0.41 -5.08
N LEU A 204 -3.33 -1.60 -5.50
CA LEU A 204 -2.00 -2.14 -5.20
C LEU A 204 -0.92 -1.65 -6.18
N LEU A 205 -1.28 -0.94 -7.25
CA LEU A 205 -0.30 -0.42 -8.20
C LEU A 205 0.61 0.64 -7.55
N PRO A 206 1.90 0.71 -7.93
CA PRO A 206 2.80 1.79 -7.54
C PRO A 206 2.22 3.18 -7.84
N GLU A 207 2.57 4.19 -7.03
CA GLU A 207 2.07 5.57 -7.21
C GLU A 207 2.36 6.09 -8.62
N GLU A 208 3.50 5.72 -9.19
CA GLU A 208 3.93 6.11 -10.53
C GLU A 208 3.04 5.56 -11.66
N LEU A 209 2.34 4.45 -11.41
CA LEU A 209 1.42 3.83 -12.37
C LEU A 209 -0.04 4.14 -12.08
N PHE A 210 -0.35 4.57 -10.86
CA PHE A 210 -1.71 4.84 -10.44
C PHE A 210 -2.18 6.18 -11.03
N HIS A 211 -3.02 6.10 -12.06
CA HIS A 211 -3.70 7.24 -12.65
C HIS A 211 -5.20 7.01 -12.60
N SER A 212 -5.84 7.52 -11.54
CA SER A 212 -7.30 7.43 -11.36
C SER A 212 -8.07 7.90 -12.59
N ASP A 213 -7.56 8.94 -13.26
CA ASP A 213 -8.20 9.61 -14.39
C ASP A 213 -8.37 8.72 -15.62
N ASN A 214 -7.64 7.61 -15.71
CA ASN A 214 -7.75 6.65 -16.80
C ASN A 214 -8.68 5.48 -16.48
N ILE A 215 -9.21 5.42 -15.25
CA ILE A 215 -9.97 4.27 -14.74
C ILE A 215 -11.41 4.73 -14.48
N SER A 216 -12.31 4.34 -15.38
CA SER A 216 -13.71 4.80 -15.41
C SER A 216 -14.40 4.70 -14.04
N VAL A 217 -14.26 3.56 -13.35
CA VAL A 217 -14.93 3.33 -12.07
C VAL A 217 -14.36 4.24 -10.96
N LEU A 218 -13.05 4.45 -10.92
CA LEU A 218 -12.42 5.36 -9.95
C LEU A 218 -12.78 6.82 -10.21
N ASN A 219 -12.92 7.22 -11.48
CA ASN A 219 -13.41 8.55 -11.84
C ASN A 219 -14.87 8.77 -11.45
N GLN A 220 -15.72 7.77 -11.67
CA GLN A 220 -17.12 7.80 -11.24
C GLN A 220 -17.21 7.94 -9.72
N PHE A 221 -16.43 7.13 -8.98
CA PHE A 221 -16.34 7.23 -7.54
C PHE A 221 -15.87 8.63 -7.09
N ARG A 222 -14.80 9.16 -7.69
CA ARG A 222 -14.27 10.50 -7.35
C ARG A 222 -15.31 11.59 -7.60
N THR A 223 -16.02 11.52 -8.72
CA THR A 223 -17.09 12.48 -9.06
C THR A 223 -18.19 12.41 -8.02
N TRP A 224 -18.69 11.21 -7.74
CA TRP A 224 -19.70 10.98 -6.71
C TRP A 224 -19.26 11.51 -5.34
N ALA A 225 -18.06 11.16 -4.87
CA ALA A 225 -17.55 11.61 -3.58
C ALA A 225 -17.44 13.14 -3.51
N THR A 226 -16.99 13.79 -4.59
CA THR A 226 -16.90 15.26 -4.67
C THR A 226 -18.29 15.91 -4.63
N ASP A 227 -19.27 15.32 -5.32
CA ASP A 227 -20.66 15.79 -5.30
C ASP A 227 -21.28 15.66 -3.90
N GLU A 228 -21.07 14.53 -3.21
CA GLU A 228 -21.55 14.34 -1.84
C GLU A 228 -20.91 15.34 -0.85
N ILE A 229 -19.62 15.65 -1.00
CA ILE A 229 -18.95 16.66 -0.17
C ILE A 229 -19.50 18.07 -0.44
N SER A 230 -19.85 18.36 -1.69
CA SER A 230 -20.33 19.70 -2.12
C SER A 230 -21.80 19.96 -1.78
N LYS A 231 -22.59 18.92 -1.46
CA LYS A 231 -23.98 19.06 -1.04
C LYS A 231 -24.09 19.74 0.32
N GLN A 232 -25.30 20.22 0.64
CA GLN A 232 -25.59 20.85 1.94
C GLN A 232 -25.40 19.91 3.14
N ASN A 233 -25.50 18.59 2.93
CA ASN A 233 -25.19 17.58 3.93
C ASN A 233 -23.68 17.36 4.12
N GLY A 234 -22.81 18.11 3.42
CA GLY A 234 -21.35 18.20 3.56
C GLY A 234 -20.64 16.87 3.75
N GLY A 235 -20.79 15.95 2.79
CA GLY A 235 -20.06 14.69 2.75
C GLY A 235 -20.71 13.52 3.50
N GLU A 236 -21.93 13.68 4.00
CA GLU A 236 -22.66 12.58 4.65
C GLU A 236 -23.06 11.49 3.65
N VAL A 237 -22.53 10.27 3.86
CA VAL A 237 -22.78 9.10 3.00
C VAL A 237 -23.05 7.86 3.83
N LYS A 238 -23.90 6.96 3.33
CA LYS A 238 -24.04 5.62 3.91
C LYS A 238 -22.97 4.70 3.36
N ILE A 239 -22.50 3.74 4.16
CA ILE A 239 -21.48 2.79 3.72
C ILE A 239 -21.95 1.96 2.53
N LYS A 240 -23.22 1.55 2.53
CA LYS A 240 -23.81 0.81 1.40
C LYS A 240 -23.76 1.60 0.09
N ASP A 241 -23.98 2.91 0.16
CA ASP A 241 -23.95 3.79 -1.01
C ASP A 241 -22.50 3.96 -1.51
N LEU A 242 -21.56 4.15 -0.58
CA LEU A 242 -20.12 4.18 -0.88
C LEU A 242 -19.67 2.88 -1.57
N TRP A 243 -20.06 1.73 -1.01
CA TRP A 243 -19.69 0.43 -1.55
C TRP A 243 -20.28 0.19 -2.94
N GLY A 244 -21.52 0.63 -3.17
CA GLY A 244 -22.19 0.58 -4.47
C GLY A 244 -21.45 1.32 -5.58
N GLN A 245 -20.64 2.34 -5.24
CA GLN A 245 -19.81 3.05 -6.23
C GLN A 245 -18.51 2.32 -6.60
N THR A 246 -18.12 1.29 -5.84
CA THR A 246 -16.87 0.54 -6.09
C THR A 246 -17.06 -0.56 -7.14
N GLY A 247 -18.30 -0.95 -7.45
CA GLY A 247 -18.57 -2.09 -8.33
C GLY A 247 -18.20 -3.46 -7.73
N VAL A 248 -17.79 -3.50 -6.46
CA VAL A 248 -17.54 -4.71 -5.68
C VAL A 248 -18.82 -5.10 -4.93
N ASP A 249 -19.03 -6.41 -4.74
CA ASP A 249 -20.15 -6.91 -3.95
C ASP A 249 -20.14 -6.33 -2.53
N ILE A 250 -21.32 -5.92 -2.05
CA ILE A 250 -21.48 -5.34 -0.72
C ILE A 250 -21.24 -6.44 0.32
N PRO A 251 -20.27 -6.27 1.25
CA PRO A 251 -19.98 -7.27 2.25
C PRO A 251 -21.11 -7.36 3.28
N GLN A 252 -21.24 -8.51 3.93
CA GLN A 252 -22.21 -8.69 5.02
C GLN A 252 -21.79 -8.00 6.31
N LYS A 253 -20.48 -7.87 6.55
CA LYS A 253 -19.85 -7.24 7.73
C LYS A 253 -18.61 -6.45 7.31
N LEU A 254 -18.26 -5.42 8.08
CA LEU A 254 -17.00 -4.70 7.92
C LEU A 254 -15.94 -5.31 8.82
N ASN A 255 -15.09 -6.16 8.26
CA ASN A 255 -13.92 -6.66 8.98
C ASN A 255 -12.71 -5.77 8.67
N LYS A 256 -11.54 -6.15 9.22
CA LYS A 256 -10.27 -5.44 8.99
C LYS A 256 -9.94 -5.29 7.51
N LYS A 257 -10.28 -6.28 6.68
CA LYS A 257 -10.03 -6.27 5.23
C LYS A 257 -10.86 -5.18 4.54
N GLU A 258 -12.16 -5.12 4.81
CA GLU A 258 -13.09 -4.16 4.20
C GLU A 258 -12.78 -2.71 4.62
N ILE A 259 -12.43 -2.51 5.89
CA ILE A 259 -12.00 -1.21 6.41
C ILE A 259 -10.71 -0.76 5.71
N SER A 260 -9.72 -1.66 5.59
CA SER A 260 -8.47 -1.36 4.89
C SER A 260 -8.69 -1.03 3.42
N PHE A 261 -9.64 -1.70 2.76
CA PHE A 261 -10.02 -1.41 1.39
C PHE A 261 -10.58 0.01 1.24
N ILE A 262 -11.54 0.43 2.10
CA ILE A 262 -12.07 1.80 2.09
C ILE A 262 -10.95 2.82 2.33
N GLN A 263 -10.09 2.57 3.32
CA GLN A 263 -8.96 3.46 3.64
C GLN A 263 -8.05 3.64 2.42
N GLN A 264 -7.61 2.53 1.80
CA GLN A 264 -6.76 2.58 0.63
C GLN A 264 -7.44 3.29 -0.55
N LEU A 265 -8.73 3.00 -0.79
CA LEU A 265 -9.49 3.63 -1.87
C LEU A 265 -9.56 5.15 -1.70
N LEU A 266 -9.98 5.62 -0.52
CA LEU A 266 -10.14 7.05 -0.24
C LEU A 266 -8.78 7.77 -0.21
N ASP A 267 -7.75 7.17 0.39
CA ASP A 267 -6.39 7.71 0.41
C ASP A 267 -5.78 7.81 -1.00
N ARG A 268 -6.10 6.86 -1.89
CA ARG A 268 -5.66 6.89 -3.29
C ARG A 268 -6.37 7.97 -4.09
N LEU A 269 -7.64 8.23 -3.78
CA LEU A 269 -8.44 9.24 -4.47
C LEU A 269 -8.29 10.66 -3.91
N GLY A 270 -7.71 10.80 -2.72
CA GLY A 270 -7.42 12.09 -2.08
C GLY A 270 -8.48 12.56 -1.09
N PHE A 271 -9.28 11.64 -0.55
CA PHE A 271 -10.34 11.93 0.41
C PHE A 271 -9.99 11.41 1.80
N GLY A 272 -10.44 12.11 2.83
CA GLY A 272 -10.52 11.60 4.19
C GLY A 272 -11.95 11.17 4.54
N PHE A 273 -12.10 10.41 5.61
CA PHE A 273 -13.42 10.03 6.14
C PHE A 273 -13.43 9.98 7.66
N ALA A 274 -14.62 10.12 8.24
CA ALA A 274 -14.86 9.89 9.66
C ALA A 274 -16.07 8.95 9.86
N PRO A 275 -15.99 7.98 10.79
CA PRO A 275 -14.86 7.68 11.66
C PRO A 275 -13.81 6.85 10.92
N ASP A 276 -12.56 7.31 10.92
CA ASP A 276 -11.40 6.52 10.51
C ASP A 276 -10.78 5.83 11.73
N PRO A 277 -10.78 4.47 11.80
CA PRO A 277 -10.21 3.72 12.92
C PRO A 277 -8.73 4.01 13.19
N ARG A 278 -7.98 4.50 12.21
CA ARG A 278 -6.56 4.87 12.37
C ARG A 278 -6.35 6.05 13.30
N PHE A 279 -7.34 6.94 13.39
CA PHE A 279 -7.21 8.23 14.05
C PHE A 279 -8.29 8.47 15.11
N HIS A 280 -9.50 7.97 14.92
CA HIS A 280 -10.64 8.26 15.80
C HIS A 280 -11.00 7.11 16.75
N HIS A 281 -10.25 6.01 16.74
CA HIS A 281 -10.47 4.85 17.61
C HIS A 281 -11.92 4.27 17.55
N GLU A 282 -12.66 4.54 16.48
CA GLU A 282 -14.04 4.09 16.29
C GLU A 282 -14.18 3.46 14.91
N LYS A 283 -14.94 2.37 14.85
CA LYS A 283 -15.16 1.61 13.61
C LYS A 283 -16.50 1.96 13.01
N PRO A 284 -16.56 2.17 11.69
CA PRO A 284 -17.83 2.34 11.02
C PRO A 284 -18.58 1.00 10.96
N THR A 285 -19.92 1.05 10.96
CA THR A 285 -20.80 -0.14 10.92
C THR A 285 -21.51 -0.24 9.57
N MET A 286 -21.84 -1.45 9.09
CA MET A 286 -22.43 -1.65 7.75
C MET A 286 -23.70 -0.82 7.45
N ASP A 287 -24.52 -0.58 8.47
CA ASP A 287 -25.74 0.25 8.36
C ASP A 287 -25.52 1.71 8.78
N GLY A 288 -24.29 2.06 9.16
CA GLY A 288 -23.89 3.37 9.64
C GLY A 288 -23.58 4.38 8.54
N LEU A 289 -23.28 5.59 9.02
CA LEU A 289 -22.90 6.73 8.21
C LEU A 289 -21.38 6.92 8.22
N LEU A 290 -20.87 7.55 7.18
CA LEU A 290 -19.54 8.13 7.07
C LEU A 290 -19.65 9.60 6.68
N ILE A 291 -18.70 10.41 7.12
CA ILE A 291 -18.54 11.77 6.63
C ILE A 291 -17.26 11.84 5.79
N LEU A 292 -17.40 12.08 4.50
CA LEU A 292 -16.29 12.31 3.57
C LEU A 292 -15.84 13.77 3.61
N PHE A 293 -14.55 14.01 3.42
CA PHE A 293 -14.00 15.36 3.31
C PHE A 293 -12.80 15.45 2.36
N HIS A 294 -12.52 16.66 1.87
CA HIS A 294 -11.42 16.92 0.95
C HIS A 294 -10.04 16.91 1.61
N GLU A 295 -9.07 16.45 0.83
CA GLU A 295 -7.66 16.23 1.15
C GLU A 295 -7.46 15.16 2.23
N LYS A 296 -6.90 14.04 1.77
CA LYS A 296 -6.47 12.94 2.62
C LYS A 296 -5.49 13.37 3.71
N HIS A 297 -5.39 12.51 4.72
CA HIS A 297 -4.24 12.49 5.60
C HIS A 297 -2.95 12.26 4.80
N LEU A 298 -1.90 13.02 5.09
CA LEU A 298 -0.58 12.83 4.47
C LEU A 298 -0.05 11.42 4.74
N LYS A 299 0.85 10.90 3.89
CA LYS A 299 1.41 9.53 3.97
C LYS A 299 2.02 9.19 5.34
N PHE A 300 2.47 10.21 6.07
CA PHE A 300 3.02 10.10 7.43
C PHE A 300 2.22 10.93 8.45
N PHE A 301 0.91 11.09 8.21
CA PHE A 301 0.05 11.80 9.13
C PHE A 301 0.04 11.08 10.48
N LYS A 302 0.54 11.76 11.48
CA LYS A 302 0.51 11.35 12.87
C LYS A 302 -0.26 12.44 13.60
N PRO A 303 -1.45 12.15 14.14
CA PRO A 303 -2.17 13.14 14.92
C PRO A 303 -1.33 13.60 16.11
N SER A 304 -1.40 14.88 16.42
CA SER A 304 -0.82 15.46 17.64
C SER A 304 -1.55 14.97 18.89
N ASP A 305 -0.92 15.11 20.05
CA ASP A 305 -1.61 14.85 21.32
C ASP A 305 -2.83 15.77 21.46
N LEU A 306 -2.73 17.01 20.98
CA LEU A 306 -3.82 17.98 20.97
C LEU A 306 -5.02 17.52 20.14
N PHE A 307 -4.80 16.89 18.98
CA PHE A 307 -5.87 16.32 18.17
C PHE A 307 -6.74 15.36 18.98
N TYR A 308 -6.11 14.44 19.70
CA TYR A 308 -6.84 13.43 20.46
C TYR A 308 -7.51 14.02 21.71
N GLN A 309 -6.92 15.04 22.34
CA GLN A 309 -7.58 15.77 23.43
C GLN A 309 -8.89 16.42 22.93
N LYS A 310 -8.86 17.02 21.74
CA LYS A 310 -10.04 17.64 21.12
C LYS A 310 -11.05 16.60 20.67
N GLU A 311 -10.60 15.48 20.12
CA GLU A 311 -11.44 14.33 19.77
C GLU A 311 -12.23 13.83 20.98
N LEU A 312 -11.56 13.69 22.14
CA LEU A 312 -12.21 13.29 23.40
C LEU A 312 -13.24 14.32 23.86
N LYS A 313 -12.91 15.61 23.81
CA LYS A 313 -13.85 16.70 24.15
C LYS A 313 -15.08 16.68 23.24
N ILE A 314 -14.89 16.50 21.93
CA ILE A 314 -15.99 16.34 20.95
C ILE A 314 -16.84 15.12 21.29
N ARG A 315 -16.22 13.99 21.61
CA ARG A 315 -16.90 12.74 21.93
C ARG A 315 -17.80 12.87 23.15
N LEU A 316 -17.30 13.52 24.21
CA LEU A 316 -18.04 13.76 25.45
C LEU A 316 -19.10 14.86 25.31
N GLY A 317 -18.77 15.94 24.61
CA GLY A 317 -19.71 17.01 24.31
C GLY A 317 -20.90 16.54 23.49
N ALA A 318 -20.65 15.81 22.42
CA ALA A 318 -21.71 15.23 21.60
C ALA A 318 -22.58 14.22 22.38
N MET A 319 -22.02 13.57 23.41
CA MET A 319 -22.76 12.67 24.29
C MET A 319 -23.69 13.42 25.25
N ILE A 320 -23.29 14.61 25.75
CA ILE A 320 -24.19 15.50 26.51
C ILE A 320 -25.29 16.02 25.57
N ALA A 321 -24.89 16.55 24.41
CA ALA A 321 -25.82 17.16 23.45
C ALA A 321 -26.83 16.15 22.87
N SER A 322 -26.46 14.87 22.77
CA SER A 322 -27.37 13.80 22.30
C SER A 322 -28.21 13.17 23.41
N ALA A 323 -28.12 13.66 24.66
CA ALA A 323 -28.91 13.13 25.78
C ALA A 323 -30.38 13.58 25.73
N ASP A 324 -30.67 14.66 25.00
CA ASP A 324 -32.02 15.13 24.64
C ASP A 324 -32.36 14.78 23.18
N GLU A 325 -33.66 14.74 22.86
CA GLU A 325 -34.14 14.48 21.48
C GLU A 325 -33.87 15.67 20.53
N ASP A 326 -33.58 16.85 21.07
CA ASP A 326 -33.23 18.07 20.33
C ASP A 326 -31.83 18.55 20.74
N VAL A 327 -30.89 18.53 19.80
CA VAL A 327 -29.53 19.06 19.97
C VAL A 327 -29.57 20.59 19.94
N ASP A 328 -29.05 21.29 20.96
CA ASP A 328 -29.01 22.76 20.96
C ASP A 328 -28.02 23.29 19.91
N ALA A 329 -28.46 24.28 19.13
CA ALA A 329 -27.63 24.98 18.16
C ALA A 329 -26.45 25.74 18.79
N GLN A 330 -26.52 26.07 20.09
CA GLN A 330 -25.45 26.74 20.83
C GLN A 330 -24.32 25.77 21.21
N GLU A 331 -24.65 24.60 21.77
CA GLU A 331 -23.70 23.52 22.07
C GLU A 331 -22.95 23.08 20.80
N MET A 332 -23.69 22.99 19.69
CA MET A 332 -23.15 22.69 18.37
C MET A 332 -22.11 23.69 17.88
N ARG A 333 -22.36 24.99 18.07
CA ARG A 333 -21.42 26.04 17.69
C ARG A 333 -20.18 25.99 18.55
N PHE A 334 -20.33 25.76 19.84
CA PHE A 334 -19.19 25.64 20.72
C PHE A 334 -18.26 24.49 20.34
N LEU A 335 -18.80 23.30 20.05
CA LEU A 335 -17.97 22.16 19.64
C LEU A 335 -17.23 22.41 18.31
N GLN A 336 -17.79 23.25 17.43
CA GLN A 336 -17.11 23.70 16.21
C GLN A 336 -16.01 24.73 16.53
N GLU A 337 -16.30 25.74 17.35
CA GLU A 337 -15.35 26.77 17.79
C GLU A 337 -14.14 26.16 18.52
N LEU A 338 -14.36 25.09 19.31
CA LEU A 338 -13.30 24.35 19.99
C LEU A 338 -12.21 23.83 19.03
N VAL A 339 -12.60 23.49 17.79
CA VAL A 339 -11.70 23.03 16.73
C VAL A 339 -11.13 24.21 15.94
N ASP A 340 -11.94 25.22 15.67
CA ASP A 340 -11.58 26.34 14.80
C ASP A 340 -10.60 27.33 15.45
N GLU A 341 -10.78 27.65 16.73
CA GLU A 341 -9.98 28.66 17.46
C GLU A 341 -8.58 28.18 17.86
N ASP A 342 -8.27 26.90 17.69
CA ASP A 342 -6.97 26.35 18.09
C ASP A 342 -5.93 26.46 16.96
N ASP A 343 -5.05 27.45 17.05
CA ASP A 343 -3.97 27.68 16.08
C ASP A 343 -2.89 26.58 16.09
N ASN A 344 -2.86 25.72 17.10
CA ASN A 344 -1.89 24.63 17.19
C ASN A 344 -2.33 23.37 16.41
N LEU A 345 -3.59 23.30 15.97
CA LEU A 345 -4.07 22.23 15.10
C LEU A 345 -3.75 22.53 13.63
N THR A 346 -3.23 21.52 12.94
CA THR A 346 -3.04 21.60 11.48
C THR A 346 -4.38 21.65 10.74
N SER A 347 -4.38 22.17 9.51
CA SER A 347 -5.61 22.21 8.69
C SER A 347 -6.19 20.82 8.41
N THR A 348 -5.36 19.78 8.33
CA THR A 348 -5.78 18.39 8.19
C THR A 348 -6.45 17.87 9.46
N GLU A 349 -5.88 18.15 10.63
CA GLU A 349 -6.48 17.79 11.93
C GLU A 349 -7.83 18.48 12.13
N LYS A 350 -7.92 19.78 11.85
CA LYS A 350 -9.21 20.52 11.95
C LYS A 350 -10.30 19.88 11.10
N ARG A 351 -10.02 19.55 9.84
CA ARG A 351 -10.99 18.91 8.95
C ARG A 351 -11.42 17.53 9.42
N SER A 352 -10.47 16.72 9.89
CA SER A 352 -10.75 15.40 10.45
C SER A 352 -11.64 15.51 11.69
N LEU A 353 -11.35 16.42 12.61
CA LEU A 353 -12.16 16.66 13.81
C LEU A 353 -13.55 17.20 13.47
N HIS A 354 -13.68 18.11 12.50
CA HIS A 354 -14.98 18.58 12.01
C HIS A 354 -15.83 17.46 11.40
N ALA A 355 -15.21 16.61 10.59
CA ALA A 355 -15.88 15.44 10.02
C ALA A 355 -16.31 14.45 11.13
N TYR A 356 -15.45 14.22 12.12
CA TYR A 356 -15.74 13.37 13.27
C TYR A 356 -16.87 13.92 14.15
N LEU A 357 -16.84 15.22 14.49
CA LEU A 357 -17.92 15.89 15.21
C LEU A 357 -19.26 15.69 14.49
N LYS A 358 -19.29 15.99 13.19
CA LYS A 358 -20.49 15.83 12.38
C LYS A 358 -21.01 14.40 12.35
N TRP A 359 -20.11 13.44 12.17
CA TRP A 359 -20.46 12.03 12.22
C TRP A 359 -21.06 11.65 13.58
N ARG A 360 -20.44 12.14 14.66
CA ARG A 360 -20.79 11.78 16.03
C ARG A 360 -22.18 12.27 16.43
N LEU A 361 -22.54 13.46 16.01
CA LEU A 361 -23.87 14.04 16.28
C LEU A 361 -25.00 13.31 15.56
N LYS A 362 -24.69 12.57 14.49
CA LYS A 362 -25.65 11.75 13.74
C LYS A 362 -25.63 10.28 14.18
N THR A 363 -24.60 9.86 14.90
CA THR A 363 -24.40 8.49 15.36
C THR A 363 -24.23 8.48 16.88
N PRO A 364 -25.32 8.68 17.65
CA PRO A 364 -25.26 8.74 19.10
C PRO A 364 -24.83 7.39 19.68
N ILE A 365 -23.93 7.40 20.67
CA ILE A 365 -23.50 6.18 21.35
C ILE A 365 -24.58 5.68 22.30
N SER A 366 -24.75 4.35 22.32
CA SER A 366 -25.48 3.66 23.37
C SER A 366 -24.68 3.70 24.68
N MET A 367 -25.27 4.25 25.74
CA MET A 367 -24.71 4.25 27.11
C MET A 367 -24.64 2.87 27.77
N THR A 368 -25.02 1.83 27.04
CA THR A 368 -25.07 0.45 27.51
C THR A 368 -23.65 -0.12 27.54
N GLY A 369 -23.19 -0.62 28.69
CA GLY A 369 -21.87 -1.25 28.85
C GLY A 369 -20.73 -0.30 29.23
N LEU A 370 -20.87 1.02 28.98
CA LEU A 370 -19.85 2.01 29.32
C LEU A 370 -19.56 2.06 30.83
N LYS A 371 -20.61 1.92 31.64
CA LYS A 371 -20.53 1.85 33.11
C LYS A 371 -19.60 0.76 33.62
N ALA A 372 -19.59 -0.41 32.98
CA ALA A 372 -18.75 -1.54 33.37
C ALA A 372 -17.27 -1.21 33.12
N LYS A 373 -16.96 -0.65 31.96
CA LYS A 373 -15.58 -0.26 31.60
C LYS A 373 -15.02 0.87 32.47
N LEU A 374 -15.83 1.89 32.76
CA LEU A 374 -15.44 3.00 33.66
C LEU A 374 -15.34 2.59 35.14
N SER A 375 -15.95 1.47 35.54
CA SER A 375 -15.88 0.99 36.92
C SER A 375 -14.45 0.57 37.32
N HIS A 376 -13.64 0.14 36.35
CA HIS A 376 -12.24 -0.28 36.52
C HIS A 376 -11.24 0.89 36.62
N LEU A 377 -11.69 2.13 36.37
CA LEU A 377 -10.85 3.33 36.45
C LEU A 377 -10.50 3.74 37.89
N SER A 378 -9.32 4.33 38.04
CA SER A 378 -8.90 4.98 39.29
C SER A 378 -9.74 6.23 39.58
N GLN A 379 -9.76 6.67 40.84
CA GLN A 379 -10.48 7.89 41.25
C GLN A 379 -9.88 9.15 40.59
N LYS A 380 -8.58 9.13 40.24
CA LYS A 380 -7.90 10.24 39.56
C LYS A 380 -8.42 10.40 38.13
N ASP A 381 -8.56 9.30 37.40
CA ASP A 381 -9.01 9.33 36.00
C ASP A 381 -10.49 9.74 35.90
N LYS A 382 -11.31 9.23 36.83
CA LYS A 382 -12.70 9.67 36.99
C LYS A 382 -12.83 11.17 37.23
N SER A 383 -11.87 11.79 37.93
CA SER A 383 -11.87 13.24 38.17
C SER A 383 -11.56 14.06 36.92
N VAL A 384 -10.63 13.58 36.07
CA VAL A 384 -10.32 14.21 34.78
C VAL A 384 -11.53 14.14 33.83
N PHE A 385 -12.27 13.02 33.84
CA PHE A 385 -13.56 12.92 33.13
C PHE A 385 -14.55 13.97 33.52
N SER A 386 -14.82 14.07 34.82
CA SER A 386 -15.79 15.02 35.35
C SER A 386 -15.40 16.44 34.99
N GLU A 387 -14.11 16.76 35.05
CA GLU A 387 -13.59 18.11 34.72
C GLU A 387 -13.80 18.43 33.24
N ILE A 388 -13.45 17.52 32.32
CA ILE A 388 -13.66 17.72 30.88
C ILE A 388 -15.16 17.83 30.54
N LEU A 389 -15.99 16.98 31.15
CA LEU A 389 -17.44 16.96 30.88
C LEU A 389 -18.11 18.26 31.34
N ILE A 390 -17.66 18.81 32.48
CA ILE A 390 -18.11 20.10 32.99
C ILE A 390 -17.54 21.26 32.18
N GLU A 391 -16.29 21.18 31.73
CA GLU A 391 -15.67 22.19 30.87
C GLU A 391 -16.46 22.36 29.56
N VAL A 392 -16.89 21.25 28.97
CA VAL A 392 -17.73 21.26 27.76
C VAL A 392 -19.13 21.81 28.03
N ALA A 393 -19.73 21.48 29.18
CA ALA A 393 -21.05 21.99 29.55
C ALA A 393 -21.05 23.45 30.05
N LEU A 394 -19.92 23.98 30.53
CA LEU A 394 -19.76 25.38 30.97
C LEU A 394 -19.43 26.36 29.85
N ALA A 395 -19.35 25.86 28.63
CA ALA A 395 -18.79 26.54 27.49
C ALA A 395 -19.55 27.79 27.06
N ASP A 396 -20.88 27.78 27.19
CA ASP A 396 -21.77 28.90 26.87
C ASP A 396 -21.79 29.97 27.99
N GLY A 397 -21.13 29.71 29.12
CA GLY A 397 -21.03 30.57 30.28
C GLY A 397 -22.15 30.43 31.30
N THR A 398 -23.18 29.62 31.06
CA THR A 398 -24.32 29.43 31.97
C THR A 398 -24.91 28.03 31.88
N ILE A 399 -24.75 27.20 32.91
CA ILE A 399 -25.39 25.88 32.93
C ILE A 399 -26.86 26.00 33.29
N ASP A 400 -27.74 25.56 32.41
CA ASP A 400 -29.17 25.51 32.65
C ASP A 400 -29.60 24.32 33.53
N PRO A 401 -30.73 24.40 34.26
CA PRO A 401 -31.20 23.30 35.11
C PRO A 401 -31.49 21.98 34.36
N SER A 402 -31.75 22.03 33.05
CA SER A 402 -31.88 20.87 32.17
C SER A 402 -30.53 20.19 31.96
N GLU A 403 -29.49 20.95 31.66
CA GLU A 403 -28.12 20.45 31.46
C GLU A 403 -27.54 19.87 32.74
N ILE A 404 -27.80 20.49 33.91
CA ILE A 404 -27.38 19.90 35.21
C ILE A 404 -27.98 18.49 35.37
N LYS A 405 -29.25 18.29 34.99
CA LYS A 405 -29.88 16.95 35.04
C LYS A 405 -29.26 15.99 34.04
N GLN A 406 -28.84 16.45 32.87
CA GLN A 406 -28.15 15.63 31.88
C GLN A 406 -26.76 15.23 32.36
N ILE A 407 -26.00 16.17 32.93
CA ILE A 407 -24.70 15.88 33.55
C ILE A 407 -24.89 14.88 34.69
N GLU A 408 -25.90 15.03 35.55
CA GLU A 408 -26.23 14.05 36.60
C GLU A 408 -26.58 12.66 36.02
N LYS A 409 -27.35 12.61 34.93
CA LYS A 409 -27.72 11.37 34.23
C LYS A 409 -26.49 10.70 33.62
N THR A 410 -25.62 11.48 33.00
CA THR A 410 -24.36 11.06 32.43
C THR A 410 -23.40 10.57 33.52
N TYR A 411 -23.24 11.29 34.63
CA TYR A 411 -22.46 10.83 35.79
C TYR A 411 -22.97 9.48 36.29
N THR A 412 -24.29 9.33 36.44
CA THR A 412 -24.91 8.07 36.88
C THR A 412 -24.67 6.93 35.87
N ALA A 413 -24.76 7.23 34.57
CA ALA A 413 -24.48 6.28 33.50
C ALA A 413 -23.00 5.87 33.44
N LEU A 414 -22.09 6.79 33.77
CA LEU A 414 -20.65 6.58 33.85
C LEU A 414 -20.20 5.92 35.18
N GLY A 415 -21.11 5.78 36.15
CA GLY A 415 -20.80 5.21 37.48
C GLY A 415 -20.15 6.21 38.45
N LEU A 416 -20.26 7.51 38.19
CA LEU A 416 -19.87 8.61 39.06
C LEU A 416 -21.01 9.00 40.00
N ASP A 417 -20.68 9.62 41.14
CA ASP A 417 -21.68 10.09 42.10
C ASP A 417 -22.33 11.39 41.61
N LYS A 418 -23.66 11.36 41.41
CA LYS A 418 -24.42 12.54 40.98
C LYS A 418 -24.26 13.72 41.95
N THR A 419 -23.99 13.47 43.24
CA THR A 419 -23.91 14.54 44.23
C THR A 419 -22.67 15.42 44.07
N THR A 420 -21.65 14.95 43.35
CA THR A 420 -20.41 15.72 43.14
C THR A 420 -20.54 16.75 42.02
N VAL A 421 -21.54 16.63 41.14
CA VAL A 421 -21.76 17.53 39.98
C VAL A 421 -21.74 19.01 40.40
N SER A 422 -22.48 19.39 41.44
CA SER A 422 -22.50 20.79 41.91
C SER A 422 -21.14 21.25 42.45
N SER A 423 -20.40 20.35 43.13
CA SER A 423 -19.06 20.65 43.64
C SER A 423 -18.03 20.78 42.52
N ASP A 424 -18.14 19.96 41.48
CA ASP A 424 -17.23 19.94 40.36
C ASP A 424 -17.49 21.15 39.43
N ILE A 425 -18.76 21.55 39.25
CA ILE A 425 -19.12 22.82 38.59
C ILE A 425 -18.48 24.00 39.32
N HIS A 426 -18.57 24.02 40.66
CA HIS A 426 -17.97 25.09 41.46
C HIS A 426 -16.42 25.09 41.36
N LYS A 427 -15.78 23.93 41.30
CA LYS A 427 -14.31 23.83 41.12
C LYS A 427 -13.89 24.39 39.77
N VAL A 428 -14.54 24.01 38.67
CA VAL A 428 -14.15 24.47 37.32
C VAL A 428 -14.45 25.96 37.13
N THR A 429 -15.63 26.44 37.57
CA THR A 429 -15.97 27.88 37.51
C THR A 429 -15.06 28.76 38.36
N SER A 430 -14.62 28.29 39.54
CA SER A 430 -13.66 29.02 40.38
C SER A 430 -12.24 29.01 39.80
N ARG A 431 -11.84 27.94 39.09
CA ARG A 431 -10.58 27.85 38.33
C ARG A 431 -10.56 28.84 37.15
N ASN A 432 -11.62 28.87 36.34
CA ASN A 432 -11.74 29.79 35.20
C ASN A 432 -11.78 31.26 35.64
N ARG A 433 -12.41 31.57 36.78
CA ARG A 433 -12.36 32.92 37.37
C ARG A 433 -10.97 33.30 37.88
N SER A 434 -10.20 32.36 38.40
CA SER A 434 -8.85 32.62 38.90
C SER A 434 -7.83 32.86 37.78
N GLY A 435 -8.07 32.33 36.57
CA GLY A 435 -7.28 32.65 35.36
C GLY A 435 -7.53 34.06 34.80
N ILE A 436 -8.65 34.70 35.18
CA ILE A 436 -9.03 36.04 34.71
C ILE A 436 -8.79 37.11 35.80
N SER A 437 -8.70 36.73 37.08
CA SER A 437 -8.41 37.66 38.17
C SER A 437 -6.93 37.66 38.57
N SER A 438 -6.08 38.32 37.79
CA SER A 438 -4.73 38.73 38.23
C SER A 438 -4.33 40.08 37.63
N GLN A 439 -5.21 41.07 37.71
CA GLN A 439 -4.77 42.47 37.75
C GLN A 439 -5.67 43.25 38.71
N ASP A 440 -5.22 43.34 39.96
CA ASP A 440 -5.25 44.64 40.62
C ASP A 440 -4.06 44.74 41.59
N GLY A 441 -3.10 45.59 41.21
CA GLY A 441 -2.10 46.14 42.13
C GLY A 441 -0.67 45.57 42.05
N ALA A 442 0.09 45.89 40.99
CA ALA A 442 1.47 46.41 41.08
C ALA A 442 2.11 46.58 39.68
N LYS A 443 2.88 47.66 39.53
CA LYS A 443 3.51 48.11 38.28
C LYS A 443 4.74 47.26 37.87
N ASP A 444 4.70 46.81 36.62
CA ASP A 444 5.73 46.89 35.56
C ASP A 444 7.09 46.16 35.69
N THR A 445 7.29 45.12 34.89
CA THR A 445 8.28 45.06 33.78
C THR A 445 8.17 43.70 33.07
N GLY A 446 8.08 43.76 31.74
CA GLY A 446 7.71 42.63 30.90
C GLY A 446 8.73 41.51 30.78
N THR A 447 8.26 40.29 31.04
CA THR A 447 8.56 39.06 30.31
C THR A 447 7.35 38.15 30.50
N PHE A 448 6.57 37.94 29.44
CA PHE A 448 5.56 36.88 29.44
C PHE A 448 6.32 35.55 29.39
N GLU A 449 6.51 34.93 30.55
CA GLU A 449 7.16 33.63 30.67
C GLU A 449 6.05 32.58 30.77
N LEU A 450 5.90 31.77 29.71
CA LEU A 450 5.02 30.62 29.71
C LEU A 450 5.46 29.68 30.85
N ASP A 451 4.58 29.40 31.81
CA ASP A 451 4.87 28.41 32.84
C ASP A 451 4.85 27.00 32.23
N HIS A 452 5.98 26.62 31.66
CA HIS A 452 6.22 25.33 31.02
C HIS A 452 6.01 24.14 31.95
N LYS A 453 5.93 24.33 33.27
CA LYS A 453 5.61 23.26 34.22
C LYS A 453 4.10 23.05 34.34
N LEU A 454 3.32 24.13 34.29
CA LEU A 454 1.86 24.07 34.28
C LEU A 454 1.36 23.45 32.95
N ILE A 455 1.93 23.86 31.82
CA ILE A 455 1.59 23.31 30.49
C ILE A 455 1.99 21.83 30.39
N ASN A 456 3.20 21.46 30.82
CA ASN A 456 3.59 20.05 30.88
C ASN A 456 2.69 19.22 31.80
N HIS A 457 2.22 19.80 32.90
CA HIS A 457 1.33 19.11 33.83
C HIS A 457 -0.04 18.86 33.18
N TYR A 458 -0.61 19.85 32.48
CA TYR A 458 -1.82 19.67 31.68
C TYR A 458 -1.59 18.67 30.54
N GLU A 459 -0.48 18.74 29.80
CA GLU A 459 -0.19 17.80 28.72
C GLU A 459 0.00 16.36 29.22
N THR A 460 0.68 16.15 30.35
CA THR A 460 0.91 14.80 30.90
C THR A 460 -0.34 14.19 31.56
N GLU A 461 -1.13 14.97 32.29
CA GLU A 461 -2.37 14.45 32.89
C GLU A 461 -3.44 14.18 31.83
N THR A 462 -3.52 15.00 30.77
CA THR A 462 -4.46 14.74 29.67
C THR A 462 -4.01 13.57 28.80
N ARG A 463 -2.70 13.36 28.62
CA ARG A 463 -2.14 12.21 27.88
C ARG A 463 -2.45 10.86 28.53
N ASP A 464 -2.24 10.76 29.84
CA ASP A 464 -2.43 9.51 30.56
C ASP A 464 -3.93 9.19 30.71
N ALA A 465 -4.77 10.21 30.90
CA ALA A 465 -6.22 10.08 30.79
C ALA A 465 -6.62 9.63 29.38
N GLN A 466 -6.22 10.33 28.33
CA GLN A 466 -6.59 10.01 26.95
C GLN A 466 -6.25 8.57 26.53
N LYS A 467 -5.05 8.06 26.86
CA LYS A 467 -4.68 6.65 26.60
C LYS A 467 -5.63 5.66 27.28
N LEU A 468 -5.98 5.93 28.52
CA LEU A 468 -6.89 5.08 29.28
C LEU A 468 -8.32 5.09 28.68
N LEU A 469 -8.66 6.13 27.92
CA LEU A 469 -10.01 6.37 27.42
C LEU A 469 -10.21 5.92 26.01
N SER A 470 -9.19 6.07 25.17
CA SER A 470 -9.14 5.28 23.95
C SER A 470 -9.36 3.81 24.27
N ASP A 471 -8.73 3.27 25.33
CA ASP A 471 -8.87 1.87 25.73
C ASP A 471 -10.30 1.53 26.23
N ILE A 472 -10.97 2.45 26.91
CA ILE A 472 -12.37 2.25 27.37
C ILE A 472 -13.37 2.26 26.22
N PHE A 473 -13.15 3.09 25.20
CA PHE A 473 -14.12 3.27 24.12
C PHE A 473 -13.88 2.34 22.92
N ILE A 474 -12.80 1.55 22.90
CA ILE A 474 -12.64 0.45 21.93
C ILE A 474 -13.65 -0.65 22.26
N GLU A 475 -14.61 -0.91 21.37
CA GLU A 475 -15.44 -2.11 21.41
C GLU A 475 -14.56 -3.33 21.13
N GLU A 476 -14.11 -4.00 22.20
CA GLU A 476 -13.75 -5.41 22.14
C GLU A 476 -15.05 -6.16 21.84
N GLU A 477 -15.21 -6.62 20.60
CA GLU A 477 -16.18 -7.69 20.35
C GLU A 477 -15.76 -8.88 21.21
N GLU A 478 -16.74 -9.55 21.83
CA GLU A 478 -16.56 -10.89 22.36
C GLU A 478 -16.05 -11.77 21.21
N GLU A 479 -14.73 -11.94 21.13
CA GLU A 479 -14.14 -13.06 20.43
C GLU A 479 -14.68 -14.30 21.12
N THR A 480 -15.61 -14.99 20.44
CA THR A 480 -15.97 -16.35 20.78
C THR A 480 -14.68 -17.12 21.06
N PRO A 481 -14.51 -17.75 22.24
CA PRO A 481 -13.25 -18.40 22.57
C PRO A 481 -13.06 -19.56 21.60
N GLU A 482 -12.23 -19.36 20.58
CA GLU A 482 -11.52 -20.48 19.99
C GLU A 482 -10.63 -21.04 21.10
N LEU A 483 -10.81 -22.33 21.36
CA LEU A 483 -10.04 -23.11 22.31
C LEU A 483 -8.55 -22.91 22.01
N GLN A 484 -7.92 -22.00 22.74
CA GLN A 484 -6.47 -21.85 22.76
C GLN A 484 -5.92 -23.07 23.52
N GLU A 485 -5.46 -24.07 22.78
CA GLU A 485 -4.34 -24.86 23.25
C GLU A 485 -3.12 -23.93 23.25
N ASP A 486 -2.38 -23.89 24.37
CA ASP A 486 -1.10 -23.19 24.51
C ASP A 486 -0.13 -23.73 23.44
N VAL A 487 -0.11 -23.12 22.25
CA VAL A 487 0.88 -23.35 21.21
C VAL A 487 1.66 -22.06 21.01
N PRO A 488 3.00 -22.10 20.94
CA PRO A 488 3.80 -20.92 20.65
C PRO A 488 3.35 -20.22 19.36
N GLN A 489 3.25 -18.90 19.38
CA GLN A 489 2.80 -18.03 18.27
C GLN A 489 3.54 -18.28 16.95
N VAL A 490 4.73 -18.89 16.98
CA VAL A 490 5.54 -19.23 15.81
C VAL A 490 4.86 -20.24 14.87
N PHE A 491 3.90 -21.02 15.37
CA PHE A 491 3.20 -22.01 14.57
C PHE A 491 1.84 -21.56 14.01
N ASP A 492 1.43 -20.32 14.22
CA ASP A 492 0.08 -19.82 13.88
C ASP A 492 -0.28 -19.98 12.39
N SER A 493 0.71 -19.97 11.48
CA SER A 493 0.49 -20.18 10.04
C SER A 493 0.46 -21.65 9.58
N LEU A 494 0.86 -22.61 10.43
CA LEU A 494 0.71 -24.04 10.13
C LEU A 494 -0.57 -24.61 10.76
N SER A 495 -1.34 -25.38 9.99
CA SER A 495 -2.49 -26.12 10.52
C SER A 495 -2.03 -27.22 11.49
N PRO A 496 -2.89 -27.70 12.41
CA PRO A 496 -2.54 -28.76 13.36
C PRO A 496 -1.95 -30.02 12.70
N LYS A 497 -2.39 -30.35 11.49
CA LYS A 497 -1.93 -31.51 10.72
C LYS A 497 -0.55 -31.30 10.09
N GLU A 498 -0.26 -30.08 9.64
CA GLU A 498 1.05 -29.72 9.08
C GLU A 498 2.11 -29.59 10.19
N ARG A 499 1.70 -29.16 11.39
CA ARG A 499 2.56 -29.19 12.58
C ARG A 499 2.98 -30.62 12.96
N GLU A 500 2.05 -31.56 12.92
CA GLU A 500 2.34 -32.98 13.18
C GLU A 500 3.26 -33.57 12.10
N LEU A 501 3.10 -33.15 10.85
CA LEU A 501 4.01 -33.51 9.75
C LEU A 501 5.41 -32.91 9.94
N TYR A 502 5.52 -31.64 10.34
CA TYR A 502 6.79 -30.98 10.66
C TYR A 502 7.53 -31.68 11.81
N GLN A 503 6.83 -31.97 12.91
CA GLN A 503 7.42 -32.68 14.06
C GLN A 503 7.95 -34.06 13.66
N PHE A 504 7.23 -34.78 12.80
CA PHE A 504 7.67 -36.07 12.26
C PHE A 504 8.92 -35.93 11.37
N LEU A 505 8.97 -34.93 10.49
CA LEU A 505 10.06 -34.76 9.54
C LEU A 505 11.39 -34.36 10.21
N VAL A 506 11.35 -33.53 11.25
CA VAL A 506 12.55 -33.05 11.97
C VAL A 506 13.22 -34.14 12.83
N GLU A 507 12.65 -35.35 12.95
CA GLU A 507 13.29 -36.45 13.67
C GLU A 507 14.49 -37.06 12.93
N LYS A 508 14.56 -36.93 11.59
CA LYS A 508 15.63 -37.49 10.76
C LYS A 508 15.95 -36.59 9.58
N GLU A 509 17.22 -36.57 9.18
CA GLU A 509 17.75 -35.71 8.11
C GLU A 509 17.33 -36.18 6.71
N THR A 510 17.06 -37.48 6.54
CA THR A 510 16.68 -38.08 5.25
C THR A 510 15.55 -39.08 5.41
N TRP A 511 14.58 -39.02 4.49
CA TRP A 511 13.40 -39.88 4.46
C TRP A 511 13.12 -40.47 3.08
N ASP A 512 12.63 -41.72 3.04
CA ASP A 512 12.07 -42.31 1.82
C ASP A 512 10.71 -41.67 1.54
N ARG A 513 10.51 -41.18 0.31
CA ARG A 513 9.28 -40.53 -0.14
C ARG A 513 8.02 -41.37 0.11
N LYS A 514 8.10 -42.70 0.04
CA LYS A 514 6.97 -43.61 0.28
C LYS A 514 6.57 -43.63 1.75
N GLU A 515 7.53 -43.50 2.67
CA GLU A 515 7.30 -43.48 4.11
C GLU A 515 6.56 -42.21 4.52
N VAL A 516 7.05 -41.05 4.08
CA VAL A 516 6.40 -39.75 4.35
C VAL A 516 5.01 -39.69 3.72
N ASN A 517 4.83 -40.21 2.50
CA ASN A 517 3.51 -40.25 1.85
C ASN A 517 2.50 -41.13 2.62
N GLN A 518 2.94 -42.24 3.21
CA GLN A 518 2.07 -43.05 4.08
C GLN A 518 1.67 -42.30 5.35
N PHE A 519 2.57 -41.48 5.90
CA PHE A 519 2.29 -40.63 7.06
C PHE A 519 1.31 -39.50 6.70
N CYS A 520 1.55 -38.77 5.60
CA CYS A 520 0.63 -37.73 5.10
C CYS A 520 -0.79 -38.28 4.84
N LYS A 521 -0.90 -39.50 4.30
CA LYS A 521 -2.21 -40.16 4.10
C LYS A 521 -2.96 -40.44 5.39
N LYS A 522 -2.29 -40.73 6.50
CA LYS A 522 -2.93 -40.91 7.81
C LYS A 522 -3.49 -39.59 8.34
N LEU A 523 -2.81 -38.47 8.06
CA LEU A 523 -3.24 -37.11 8.43
C LEU A 523 -4.27 -36.52 7.44
N GLY A 524 -4.47 -37.16 6.29
CA GLY A 524 -5.34 -36.66 5.22
C GLY A 524 -4.73 -35.50 4.44
N LEU A 525 -3.39 -35.42 4.39
CA LEU A 525 -2.62 -34.42 3.64
C LEU A 525 -2.05 -35.02 2.36
N MET A 526 -1.87 -34.19 1.34
CA MET A 526 -1.09 -34.53 0.15
C MET A 526 0.39 -34.26 0.44
N LEU A 527 1.28 -35.17 0.05
CA LEU A 527 2.72 -35.09 0.34
C LEU A 527 3.32 -33.76 -0.12
N ASP A 528 3.20 -33.46 -1.41
CA ASP A 528 3.86 -32.29 -2.02
C ASP A 528 3.30 -30.98 -1.46
N GLY A 529 1.98 -30.92 -1.22
CA GLY A 529 1.34 -29.76 -0.60
C GLY A 529 1.75 -29.56 0.86
N GLY A 530 1.92 -30.63 1.64
CA GLY A 530 2.40 -30.53 3.02
C GLY A 530 3.85 -30.06 3.11
N ILE A 531 4.71 -30.51 2.18
CA ILE A 531 6.10 -30.03 2.09
C ILE A 531 6.14 -28.56 1.68
N GLU A 532 5.33 -28.16 0.70
CA GLU A 532 5.23 -26.77 0.23
C GLU A 532 4.77 -25.83 1.36
N SER A 533 3.73 -26.22 2.12
CA SER A 533 3.25 -25.42 3.26
C SER A 533 4.27 -25.30 4.39
N ILE A 534 5.04 -26.36 4.69
CA ILE A 534 6.11 -26.31 5.69
C ILE A 534 7.28 -25.44 5.20
N ASN A 535 7.62 -25.50 3.91
CA ASN A 535 8.66 -24.65 3.33
C ASN A 535 8.24 -23.19 3.28
N GLU A 536 7.00 -22.90 2.93
CA GLU A 536 6.44 -21.54 2.94
C GLU A 536 6.48 -20.96 4.36
N TRP A 537 6.08 -21.74 5.37
CA TRP A 537 6.22 -21.37 6.77
C TRP A 537 7.68 -21.13 7.19
N SER A 538 8.60 -22.02 6.81
CA SER A 538 10.04 -21.86 7.09
C SER A 538 10.60 -20.56 6.46
N TYR A 539 10.20 -20.25 5.23
CA TYR A 539 10.57 -19.00 4.57
C TYR A 539 10.03 -17.75 5.29
N GLU A 540 8.81 -17.80 5.84
CA GLU A 540 8.25 -16.69 6.61
C GLU A 540 9.05 -16.39 7.89
N GLN A 541 9.64 -17.41 8.51
CA GLN A 541 10.35 -17.27 9.79
C GLN A 541 11.85 -17.03 9.64
N VAL A 542 12.54 -17.76 8.76
CA VAL A 542 14.01 -17.79 8.64
C VAL A 542 14.54 -17.57 7.21
N ASP A 543 13.68 -17.17 6.28
CA ASP A 543 14.02 -16.83 4.88
C ASP A 543 14.75 -17.96 4.11
N ALA A 544 14.49 -19.21 4.49
CA ALA A 544 15.05 -20.41 3.85
C ALA A 544 14.06 -21.60 3.90
N PRO A 545 14.10 -22.52 2.90
CA PRO A 545 13.27 -23.72 2.91
C PRO A 545 13.85 -24.76 3.87
N LEU A 546 12.98 -25.42 4.63
CA LEU A 546 13.39 -26.48 5.55
C LEU A 546 13.67 -27.81 4.84
N ILE A 547 12.91 -28.09 3.78
CA ILE A 547 12.82 -29.40 3.13
C ILE A 547 13.20 -29.27 1.66
N ASP A 548 14.10 -30.13 1.20
CA ASP A 548 14.43 -30.29 -0.22
C ASP A 548 13.92 -31.65 -0.73
N ASP A 549 13.39 -31.67 -1.95
CA ASP A 549 12.74 -32.83 -2.57
C ASP A 549 13.30 -33.09 -3.99
N GLU A 550 14.59 -33.43 -4.07
CA GLU A 550 15.27 -33.91 -5.29
C GLU A 550 15.29 -35.46 -5.40
N GLY A 551 14.20 -36.12 -4.97
CA GLY A 551 13.97 -37.56 -5.13
C GLY A 551 13.86 -38.33 -3.81
N GLU A 552 14.77 -38.07 -2.87
CA GLU A 552 14.61 -38.39 -1.44
C GLU A 552 14.31 -37.10 -0.68
N ILE A 553 13.57 -37.18 0.42
CA ILE A 553 13.18 -36.00 1.19
C ILE A 553 14.31 -35.68 2.17
N TYR A 554 14.97 -34.55 1.98
CA TYR A 554 16.05 -34.05 2.84
C TYR A 554 15.53 -32.93 3.74
N VAL A 555 15.88 -32.98 5.03
CA VAL A 555 15.50 -31.97 6.03
C VAL A 555 16.75 -31.29 6.56
N ASP A 556 16.83 -29.98 6.37
CA ASP A 556 17.95 -29.18 6.88
C ASP A 556 17.85 -29.04 8.40
N MET A 557 18.75 -29.71 9.11
CA MET A 557 18.78 -29.77 10.57
C MET A 557 19.32 -28.49 11.22
N GLU A 558 19.99 -27.62 10.49
CA GLU A 558 20.39 -26.30 10.99
C GLU A 558 19.18 -25.36 11.02
N ILE A 559 18.42 -25.33 9.93
CA ILE A 559 17.15 -24.57 9.83
C ILE A 559 16.13 -25.09 10.85
N ALA A 560 16.01 -26.42 11.01
CA ALA A 560 15.12 -27.03 12.00
C ALA A 560 15.45 -26.62 13.45
N LYS A 561 16.73 -26.41 13.77
CA LYS A 561 17.15 -25.94 15.10
C LYS A 561 16.84 -24.47 15.29
N GLU A 562 17.10 -23.64 14.28
CA GLU A 562 16.79 -22.20 14.31
C GLU A 562 15.29 -21.96 14.51
N LEU A 563 14.44 -22.69 13.77
CA LEU A 563 12.99 -22.67 13.94
C LEU A 563 12.53 -23.12 15.33
N LYS A 564 13.25 -24.06 15.96
CA LYS A 564 12.97 -24.55 17.31
C LYS A 564 13.46 -23.59 18.41
N GLU A 565 14.44 -22.74 18.14
CA GLU A 565 14.86 -21.67 19.05
C GLU A 565 13.91 -20.47 19.02
N LEU A 566 13.17 -20.29 17.92
CA LEU A 566 12.14 -19.27 17.77
C LEU A 566 10.80 -19.67 18.41
N ALA A 567 10.45 -20.96 18.34
CA ALA A 567 9.25 -21.56 18.95
C ALA A 567 9.36 -21.75 20.47
#